data_AF-A0A3N5RD37-F1
#
_entry.id   AF-A0A3N5RD37-F1
#
_cell.length_a   1.000
_cell.length_b   1.000
_cell.length_c   1.000
_cell.angle_alpha   90.00
_cell.angle_beta   90.00
_cell.angle_gamma   90.00
#
_symmetry.space_group_name_H-M   'P 1'
#
loop_
_entity.id
_entity.type
_entity.pdbx_description
1 polymer ?
#
loop_
_entity_poly.entity_id
_entity_poly.type
_entity_poly.pdbx_seq_one_letter_code
_entity_poly.pdbx_strand_id
1 'polypeptide(L)'
;MSRHNTIYSDLKIDFNPLTCISKYKRNSVYYLTIMILFYHLIGFAIMVIGSIVVNMVVSDYSEPTIPLTVVSVIFAGPFEETLFFGIPFYLTGNNLVTLAGGVVWASMHILHTPTVQVSTLAYLTWLFVTPSIFASVRTWISGKGWFAIVSHSIWNVIFFTAGCTNGEFPCRIINEKDYLIDIAYASTSAVFILLTYLLYLRHQNKRVSKSIQ
;
A
#
# COMPACT_ATOMS: atom_id res chain seq x y z
N MET A 1 -16.90 3.40 -32.67
CA MET A 1 -15.58 3.21 -32.02
C MET A 1 -15.70 2.09 -31.01
N SER A 2 -15.00 0.97 -31.22
CA SER A 2 -15.05 -0.22 -30.35
C SER A 2 -14.56 0.10 -28.92
N ARG A 3 -15.29 -0.38 -27.90
CA ARG A 3 -14.96 -0.26 -26.46
C ARG A 3 -13.55 -0.76 -26.12
N HIS A 4 -12.95 -1.62 -26.94
CA HIS A 4 -11.60 -2.13 -26.72
C HIS A 4 -10.49 -1.12 -27.02
N ASN A 5 -10.66 -0.25 -28.02
CA ASN A 5 -9.64 0.74 -28.36
C ASN A 5 -9.45 1.80 -27.27
N THR A 6 -10.43 1.96 -26.37
CA THR A 6 -10.37 2.94 -25.29
C THR A 6 -9.68 2.41 -24.02
N ILE A 7 -9.75 1.11 -23.71
CA ILE A 7 -9.06 0.56 -22.53
C ILE A 7 -7.55 0.63 -22.71
N TYR A 8 -7.05 0.25 -23.89
CA TYR A 8 -5.62 0.27 -24.17
C TYR A 8 -5.05 1.69 -24.15
N SER A 9 -5.75 2.66 -24.74
CA SER A 9 -5.32 4.06 -24.70
C SER A 9 -5.29 4.60 -23.27
N ASP A 10 -6.29 4.25 -22.46
CA ASP A 10 -6.36 4.67 -21.06
C ASP A 10 -5.22 4.06 -20.23
N LEU A 11 -4.95 2.76 -20.39
CA LEU A 11 -3.84 2.07 -19.73
C LEU A 11 -2.49 2.68 -20.16
N LYS A 12 -2.29 2.96 -21.45
CA LYS A 12 -1.05 3.60 -21.92
C LYS A 12 -0.81 4.95 -21.27
N ILE A 13 -1.86 5.75 -21.07
CA ILE A 13 -1.76 7.04 -20.37
C ILE A 13 -1.48 6.81 -18.88
N ASP A 14 -2.16 5.85 -18.27
CA ASP A 14 -2.05 5.58 -16.83
C ASP A 14 -0.76 4.81 -16.45
N PHE A 15 -0.09 4.12 -17.37
CA PHE A 15 1.24 3.55 -17.14
C PHE A 15 2.36 4.58 -17.28
N ASN A 16 2.08 5.77 -17.81
CA ASN A 16 3.08 6.82 -17.96
C ASN A 16 3.45 7.39 -16.58
N PRO A 17 4.74 7.40 -16.18
CA PRO A 17 5.16 7.94 -14.88
C PRO A 17 4.78 9.41 -14.66
N LEU A 18 4.64 10.18 -15.74
CA LEU A 18 4.21 11.58 -15.67
C LEU A 18 2.78 11.76 -15.15
N THR A 19 1.97 10.70 -15.17
CA THR A 19 0.57 10.73 -14.70
C THR A 19 0.40 10.12 -13.30
N CYS A 20 1.49 9.75 -12.63
CA CYS A 20 1.46 9.01 -11.36
C CYS A 20 0.85 9.76 -10.17
N ILE A 21 0.65 11.08 -10.27
CA ILE A 21 -0.03 11.91 -9.25
C ILE A 21 -1.42 12.40 -9.70
N SER A 22 -1.94 11.80 -10.78
CA SER A 22 -3.24 12.14 -11.35
C SER A 22 -4.24 10.98 -11.18
N LYS A 23 -5.53 11.30 -11.30
CA LYS A 23 -6.60 10.29 -11.29
C LYS A 23 -6.37 9.28 -12.40
N TYR A 24 -6.77 8.03 -12.16
CA TYR A 24 -6.91 7.06 -13.24
C TYR A 24 -7.98 7.52 -14.22
N LYS A 25 -7.82 7.16 -15.50
CA LYS A 25 -8.85 7.38 -16.52
C LYS A 25 -10.12 6.60 -16.21
N ARG A 26 -9.98 5.44 -15.56
CA ARG A 26 -11.09 4.59 -15.12
C ARG A 26 -10.90 4.15 -13.67
N ASN A 27 -12.00 3.94 -12.98
CA ASN A 27 -12.01 3.54 -11.57
C ASN A 27 -12.91 2.31 -11.32
N SER A 28 -13.19 1.51 -12.36
CA SER A 28 -13.83 0.21 -12.19
C SER A 28 -12.88 -0.75 -11.48
N VAL A 29 -13.43 -1.68 -10.69
CA VAL A 29 -12.65 -2.66 -9.92
C VAL A 29 -11.65 -3.38 -10.82
N TYR A 30 -12.11 -3.90 -11.97
CA TYR A 30 -11.26 -4.57 -12.95
C TYR A 30 -10.06 -3.72 -13.40
N TYR A 31 -10.29 -2.44 -13.71
CA TYR A 31 -9.22 -1.55 -14.16
C TYR A 31 -8.22 -1.25 -13.05
N LEU A 32 -8.71 -1.01 -11.83
CA LEU A 32 -7.86 -0.76 -10.68
C LEU A 32 -7.03 -1.99 -10.30
N THR A 33 -7.58 -3.20 -10.44
CA THR A 33 -6.83 -4.45 -10.26
C THR A 33 -5.64 -4.51 -11.24
N ILE A 34 -5.84 -4.19 -12.52
CA ILE A 34 -4.75 -4.13 -13.50
C ILE A 34 -3.68 -3.12 -13.07
N MET A 35 -4.09 -1.92 -12.65
CA MET A 35 -3.16 -0.87 -12.24
C MET A 35 -2.36 -1.28 -10.99
N ILE A 36 -3.00 -1.88 -9.99
CA ILE A 36 -2.32 -2.40 -8.79
C ILE A 36 -1.30 -3.46 -9.18
N LEU A 37 -1.69 -4.45 -10.00
CA LEU A 37 -0.78 -5.51 -10.46
C LEU A 37 0.40 -4.94 -11.23
N PHE A 38 0.19 -3.90 -12.05
CA PHE A 38 1.25 -3.22 -12.77
C PHE A 38 2.30 -2.61 -11.83
N TYR A 39 1.89 -1.83 -10.83
CA TYR A 39 2.84 -1.22 -9.88
C TYR A 39 3.57 -2.27 -9.03
N HIS A 40 2.87 -3.32 -8.60
CA HIS A 40 3.49 -4.41 -7.84
C HIS A 40 4.47 -5.22 -8.69
N LEU A 41 4.18 -5.43 -9.98
CA LEU A 41 5.11 -6.09 -10.90
C LEU A 41 6.39 -5.27 -11.10
N ILE A 42 6.27 -3.94 -11.20
CA ILE A 42 7.44 -3.05 -11.23
C ILE A 42 8.20 -3.14 -9.91
N GLY A 43 7.51 -3.08 -8.78
CA GLY A 43 8.11 -3.24 -7.45
C GLY A 43 8.88 -4.55 -7.32
N PHE A 44 8.29 -5.65 -7.77
CA PHE A 44 8.93 -6.96 -7.78
C PHE A 44 10.19 -6.98 -8.66
N ALA A 45 10.13 -6.41 -9.87
CA ALA A 45 11.30 -6.31 -10.74
C ALA A 45 12.43 -5.47 -10.12
N ILE A 46 12.09 -4.34 -9.49
CA ILE A 46 13.07 -3.48 -8.79
C ILE A 46 13.66 -4.23 -7.59
N MET A 47 12.86 -4.95 -6.82
CA MET A 47 13.31 -5.76 -5.70
C MET A 47 14.30 -6.85 -6.16
N VAL A 48 14.01 -7.56 -7.25
CA VAL A 48 14.89 -8.61 -7.80
C VAL A 48 16.21 -8.03 -8.31
N ILE A 49 16.19 -6.91 -9.03
CA ILE A 49 17.43 -6.25 -9.47
C ILE A 49 18.19 -5.69 -8.27
N GLY A 50 17.48 -5.08 -7.33
CA GLY A 50 18.06 -4.47 -6.15
C GLY A 50 18.64 -5.48 -5.17
N SER A 51 18.14 -6.71 -5.11
CA SER A 51 18.75 -7.76 -4.28
C SER A 51 20.16 -8.11 -4.72
N ILE A 52 20.43 -8.09 -6.03
CA ILE A 52 21.79 -8.26 -6.56
C ILE A 52 22.70 -7.13 -6.07
N VAL A 53 22.23 -5.88 -6.16
CA VAL A 53 23.00 -4.70 -5.73
C VAL A 53 23.23 -4.70 -4.22
N VAL A 54 22.20 -4.99 -3.41
CA VAL A 54 22.30 -5.02 -1.94
C VAL A 54 23.32 -6.07 -1.51
N ASN A 55 23.28 -7.29 -2.07
CA ASN A 55 24.24 -8.34 -1.75
C ASN A 55 25.69 -8.00 -2.16
N MET A 56 25.89 -7.12 -3.15
CA MET A 56 27.23 -6.68 -3.55
C MET A 56 27.77 -5.53 -2.71
N VAL A 57 26.89 -4.64 -2.23
CA VAL A 57 27.28 -3.37 -1.59
C VAL A 57 27.23 -3.44 -0.07
N VAL A 58 26.30 -4.21 0.48
CA VAL A 58 26.10 -4.35 1.93
C VAL A 58 26.81 -5.61 2.40
N SER A 59 27.94 -5.42 3.09
CA SER A 59 28.68 -6.52 3.72
C SER A 59 27.79 -7.26 4.70
N ASP A 60 27.84 -8.59 4.64
CA ASP A 60 27.15 -9.50 5.57
C ASP A 60 25.63 -9.24 5.63
N TYR A 61 25.03 -8.85 4.50
CA TYR A 61 23.60 -8.63 4.42
C TYR A 61 22.82 -9.88 4.81
N SER A 62 21.88 -9.73 5.74
CA SER A 62 20.92 -10.75 6.12
C SER A 62 19.52 -10.16 6.00
N GLU A 63 18.68 -10.79 5.19
CA GLU A 63 17.30 -10.35 5.04
C GLU A 63 16.55 -10.44 6.39
N PRO A 64 15.91 -9.34 6.84
CA PRO A 64 15.22 -9.35 8.11
C PRO A 64 13.94 -10.18 8.04
N THR A 65 13.74 -11.05 9.03
CA THR A 65 12.48 -11.79 9.21
C THR A 65 11.81 -11.36 10.49
N ILE A 66 10.61 -10.80 10.40
CA ILE A 66 9.79 -10.45 11.55
C ILE A 66 8.64 -11.46 11.65
N PRO A 67 8.41 -12.09 12.81
CA PRO A 67 7.28 -12.99 12.99
C PRO A 67 5.97 -12.19 12.89
N LEU A 68 5.19 -12.48 11.87
CA LEU A 68 3.88 -11.87 11.62
C LEU A 68 2.75 -12.87 11.86
N THR A 69 1.54 -12.36 12.07
CA THR A 69 0.29 -13.13 12.10
C THR A 69 -0.66 -12.68 11.00
N VAL A 70 -1.57 -13.55 10.56
CA VAL A 70 -2.62 -13.17 9.58
C VAL A 70 -3.38 -11.92 10.03
N VAL A 71 -3.71 -11.81 11.33
CA VAL A 71 -4.40 -10.63 11.86
C VAL A 71 -3.55 -9.36 11.71
N SER A 72 -2.26 -9.42 12.06
CA SER A 72 -1.36 -8.26 11.96
C SER A 72 -1.19 -7.76 10.52
N VAL A 73 -1.08 -8.66 9.55
CA VAL A 73 -0.87 -8.29 8.14
C VAL A 73 -2.16 -7.77 7.48
N ILE A 74 -3.33 -8.25 7.92
CA ILE A 74 -4.62 -7.70 7.49
C ILE A 74 -4.81 -6.29 8.06
N PHE A 75 -4.46 -6.07 9.33
CA PHE A 75 -4.55 -4.77 10.02
C PHE A 75 -3.74 -3.67 9.33
N ALA A 76 -2.56 -4.01 8.80
CA ALA A 76 -1.70 -3.07 8.09
C ALA A 76 -2.45 -2.33 6.95
N GLY A 77 -3.34 -3.01 6.21
CA GLY A 77 -4.13 -2.38 5.14
C GLY A 77 -4.96 -1.19 5.62
N PRO A 78 -5.95 -1.35 6.51
CA PRO A 78 -6.72 -0.24 7.08
C PRO A 78 -5.86 0.81 7.76
N PHE A 79 -4.84 0.39 8.52
CA PHE A 79 -3.97 1.29 9.27
C PHE A 79 -3.16 2.21 8.34
N GLU A 80 -2.36 1.61 7.45
CA GLU A 80 -1.40 2.32 6.62
C GLU A 80 -2.08 3.14 5.53
N GLU A 81 -3.09 2.57 4.86
CA GLU A 81 -3.83 3.28 3.82
C GLU A 81 -4.58 4.49 4.39
N THR A 82 -5.16 4.36 5.60
CA THR A 82 -5.83 5.48 6.24
C THR A 82 -4.83 6.54 6.68
N LEU A 83 -3.77 6.14 7.39
CA LEU A 83 -2.83 7.07 8.02
C LEU A 83 -2.01 7.85 6.99
N PHE A 84 -1.46 7.16 5.99
CA PHE A 84 -0.49 7.75 5.06
C PHE A 84 -1.10 8.28 3.77
N PHE A 85 -2.33 7.87 3.43
CA PHE A 85 -2.97 8.30 2.17
C PHE A 85 -4.35 8.93 2.41
N GLY A 86 -5.24 8.24 3.12
CA GLY A 86 -6.62 8.66 3.36
C GLY A 86 -6.74 9.97 4.14
N ILE A 87 -6.09 10.06 5.30
CA ILE A 87 -6.08 11.28 6.14
C ILE A 87 -5.45 12.46 5.38
N PRO A 88 -4.22 12.35 4.83
CA PRO A 88 -3.63 13.40 3.99
C PRO A 88 -4.55 13.87 2.87
N PHE A 89 -5.18 12.93 2.15
CA PHE A 89 -6.06 13.26 1.03
C PHE A 89 -7.36 13.95 1.47
N TYR A 90 -8.09 13.40 2.44
CA TYR A 90 -9.39 13.95 2.84
C TYR A 90 -9.29 15.23 3.65
N LEU A 91 -8.20 15.46 4.39
CA LEU A 91 -8.01 16.71 5.12
C LEU A 91 -7.62 17.87 4.20
N THR A 92 -6.75 17.62 3.22
CA THR A 92 -6.15 18.69 2.40
C THR A 92 -6.73 18.80 1.00
N GLY A 93 -7.21 17.69 0.43
CA GLY A 93 -7.56 17.60 -0.99
C GLY A 93 -6.38 17.77 -1.95
N ASN A 94 -5.13 17.76 -1.44
CA ASN A 94 -3.92 18.01 -2.21
C ASN A 94 -3.15 16.71 -2.49
N ASN A 95 -3.02 16.37 -3.78
CA ASN A 95 -2.35 15.16 -4.23
C ASN A 95 -0.87 15.09 -3.81
N LEU A 96 -0.17 16.22 -3.70
CA LEU A 96 1.23 16.27 -3.26
C LEU A 96 1.37 15.93 -1.78
N VAL A 97 0.41 16.33 -0.95
CA VAL A 97 0.39 15.98 0.48
C VAL A 97 0.13 14.48 0.65
N THR A 98 -0.77 13.91 -0.16
CA THR A 98 -0.98 12.45 -0.22
C THR A 98 0.28 11.72 -0.68
N LEU A 99 0.99 12.24 -1.68
CA LEU A 99 2.27 11.66 -2.12
C LEU A 99 3.32 11.72 -1.00
N ALA A 100 3.43 12.85 -0.29
CA ALA A 100 4.37 12.98 0.83
C ALA A 100 4.10 11.93 1.91
N GLY A 101 2.83 11.68 2.24
CA GLY A 101 2.45 10.58 3.14
C GLY A 101 2.89 9.21 2.63
N GLY A 102 2.70 8.93 1.33
CA GLY A 102 3.19 7.71 0.70
C GLY A 102 4.72 7.57 0.68
N VAL A 103 5.47 8.66 0.54
CA VAL A 103 6.94 8.64 0.64
C VAL A 103 7.39 8.31 2.06
N VAL A 104 6.74 8.89 3.08
CA VAL A 104 7.01 8.55 4.48
C VAL A 104 6.70 7.07 4.75
N TRP A 105 5.54 6.60 4.29
CA TRP A 105 5.13 5.20 4.38
C TRP A 105 6.17 4.24 3.80
N ALA A 106 6.60 4.46 2.55
CA ALA A 106 7.60 3.61 1.93
C ALA A 106 8.94 3.70 2.66
N SER A 107 9.36 4.91 3.05
CA SER A 107 10.63 5.09 3.77
C SER A 107 10.66 4.34 5.11
N MET A 108 9.53 4.27 5.82
CA MET A 108 9.43 3.50 7.07
C MET A 108 9.65 2.00 6.86
N HIS A 109 9.36 1.45 5.68
CA HIS A 109 9.56 0.03 5.40
C HIS A 109 11.02 -0.40 5.48
N ILE A 110 11.99 0.51 5.30
CA ILE A 110 13.41 0.17 5.48
C ILE A 110 13.72 -0.25 6.93
N LEU A 111 12.92 0.24 7.89
CA LEU A 111 13.03 -0.04 9.32
C LEU A 111 12.22 -1.26 9.76
N HIS A 112 11.65 -2.03 8.82
CA HIS A 112 10.97 -3.28 9.12
C HIS A 112 11.98 -4.39 9.43
N THR A 113 12.72 -4.21 10.51
CA THR A 113 13.80 -5.08 10.97
C THR A 113 13.86 -5.09 12.50
N PRO A 114 14.26 -6.21 13.14
CA PRO A 114 14.41 -6.26 14.59
C PRO A 114 15.50 -5.34 15.14
N THR A 115 16.50 -4.96 14.33
CA THR A 115 17.62 -4.13 14.75
C THR A 115 17.98 -3.09 13.69
N VAL A 116 18.29 -1.87 14.11
CA VAL A 116 18.72 -0.78 13.20
C VAL A 116 20.22 -0.94 12.90
N GLN A 117 20.55 -1.90 12.05
CA GLN A 117 21.90 -2.12 11.52
C GLN A 117 21.85 -2.16 10.00
N VAL A 118 22.88 -1.60 9.35
CA VAL A 118 22.96 -1.53 7.88
C VAL A 118 22.82 -2.91 7.24
N SER A 119 23.43 -3.94 7.82
CA SER A 119 23.35 -5.33 7.34
C SER A 119 21.97 -5.99 7.50
N THR A 120 21.05 -5.40 8.28
CA THR A 120 19.74 -5.99 8.58
C THR A 120 18.56 -5.11 8.16
N LEU A 121 18.79 -3.97 7.49
CA LEU A 121 17.70 -3.11 7.00
C LEU A 121 16.88 -3.82 5.92
N ALA A 122 15.58 -3.57 5.89
CA ALA A 122 14.64 -4.20 4.95
C ALA A 122 14.68 -3.54 3.56
N TYR A 123 15.86 -3.54 2.92
CA TYR A 123 16.06 -2.91 1.62
C TYR A 123 15.14 -3.49 0.55
N LEU A 124 14.96 -4.82 0.53
CA LEU A 124 14.14 -5.48 -0.49
C LEU A 124 12.67 -5.09 -0.37
N THR A 125 12.15 -5.07 0.86
CA THR A 125 10.79 -4.59 1.14
C THR A 125 10.64 -3.14 0.73
N TRP A 126 11.57 -2.26 1.11
CA TRP A 126 11.56 -0.84 0.74
C TRP A 126 11.53 -0.64 -0.78
N LEU A 127 12.40 -1.34 -1.51
CA LEU A 127 12.45 -1.32 -2.98
C LEU A 127 11.15 -1.80 -3.62
N PHE A 128 10.59 -2.88 -3.08
CA PHE A 128 9.34 -3.46 -3.53
C PHE A 128 8.16 -2.51 -3.41
N VAL A 129 8.00 -1.86 -2.24
CA VAL A 129 6.83 -1.01 -1.97
C VAL A 129 6.93 0.38 -2.62
N THR A 130 8.12 0.80 -3.06
CA THR A 130 8.34 2.15 -3.59
C THR A 130 7.45 2.47 -4.81
N PRO A 131 7.32 1.59 -5.84
CA PRO A 131 6.34 1.83 -6.91
C PRO A 131 4.88 1.74 -6.44
N SER A 132 4.59 0.94 -5.42
CA SER A 132 3.23 0.77 -4.88
C SER A 132 2.67 2.05 -4.26
N ILE A 133 3.53 3.01 -3.87
CA ILE A 133 3.10 4.37 -3.48
C ILE A 133 2.12 4.94 -4.49
N PHE A 134 2.45 4.84 -5.79
CA PHE A 134 1.63 5.42 -6.85
C PHE A 134 0.32 4.68 -7.03
N ALA A 135 0.28 3.37 -6.77
CA ALA A 135 -0.96 2.60 -6.79
C ALA A 135 -1.96 3.14 -5.75
N SER A 136 -1.52 3.33 -4.51
CA SER A 136 -2.35 3.84 -3.42
C SER A 136 -2.72 5.31 -3.63
N VAL A 137 -1.74 6.20 -3.89
CA VAL A 137 -1.96 7.63 -4.16
C VAL A 137 -3.05 7.82 -5.21
N ARG A 138 -2.94 7.17 -6.37
CA ARG A 138 -3.88 7.34 -7.47
C ARG A 138 -5.24 6.74 -7.19
N THR A 139 -5.30 5.64 -6.45
CA THR A 139 -6.57 5.01 -6.04
C THR A 139 -7.35 5.95 -5.12
N TRP A 140 -6.68 6.58 -4.16
CA TRP A 140 -7.27 7.61 -3.29
C TRP A 140 -7.73 8.83 -4.06
N ILE A 141 -6.88 9.40 -4.92
CA ILE A 141 -7.21 10.57 -5.75
C ILE A 141 -8.39 10.29 -6.69
N SER A 142 -8.53 9.05 -7.16
CA SER A 142 -9.64 8.58 -8.00
C SER A 142 -10.94 8.31 -7.23
N GLY A 143 -10.95 8.53 -5.92
CA GLY A 143 -12.13 8.38 -5.05
C GLY A 143 -12.46 6.93 -4.70
N LYS A 144 -11.48 6.02 -4.76
CA LYS A 144 -11.66 4.58 -4.49
C LYS A 144 -10.78 4.09 -3.34
N GLY A 145 -10.58 4.92 -2.31
CA GLY A 145 -9.72 4.58 -1.16
C GLY A 145 -10.08 3.27 -0.45
N TRP A 146 -11.36 2.88 -0.40
CA TRP A 146 -11.76 1.57 0.12
C TRP A 146 -11.11 0.41 -0.65
N PHE A 147 -10.92 0.56 -1.96
CA PHE A 147 -10.28 -0.45 -2.80
C PHE A 147 -8.79 -0.54 -2.48
N ALA A 148 -8.12 0.58 -2.23
CA ALA A 148 -6.73 0.57 -1.77
C ALA A 148 -6.58 -0.18 -0.43
N ILE A 149 -7.45 0.09 0.55
CA ILE A 149 -7.47 -0.65 1.84
C ILE A 149 -7.60 -2.15 1.62
N VAL A 150 -8.62 -2.57 0.86
CA VAL A 150 -8.90 -4.00 0.62
C VAL A 150 -7.76 -4.66 -0.15
N SER A 151 -7.29 -4.04 -1.23
CA SER A 151 -6.21 -4.59 -2.05
C SER A 151 -4.89 -4.68 -1.29
N HIS A 152 -4.58 -3.71 -0.44
CA HIS A 152 -3.40 -3.77 0.43
C HIS A 152 -3.50 -4.94 1.42
N SER A 153 -4.62 -5.09 2.14
CA SER A 153 -4.80 -6.25 3.04
C SER A 153 -4.69 -7.58 2.30
N ILE A 154 -5.31 -7.72 1.12
CA ILE A 154 -5.22 -8.94 0.31
C ILE A 154 -3.77 -9.21 -0.10
N TRP A 155 -3.05 -8.18 -0.53
CA TRP A 155 -1.67 -8.32 -0.96
C TRP A 155 -0.75 -8.77 0.17
N ASN A 156 -0.92 -8.20 1.36
CA ASN A 156 -0.16 -8.61 2.53
C ASN A 156 -0.46 -10.06 2.92
N VAL A 157 -1.72 -10.51 2.82
CA VAL A 157 -2.07 -11.92 3.03
C VAL A 157 -1.44 -12.83 1.99
N ILE A 158 -1.36 -12.43 0.71
CA ILE A 158 -0.69 -13.20 -0.33
C ILE A 158 0.80 -13.38 -0.02
N PHE A 159 1.52 -12.30 0.32
CA PHE A 159 2.94 -12.37 0.66
C PHE A 159 3.20 -13.14 1.95
N PHE A 160 2.35 -12.93 2.96
CA PHE A 160 2.39 -13.71 4.20
C PHE A 160 2.23 -15.20 3.93
N THR A 161 1.24 -15.58 3.13
CA THR A 161 0.96 -16.98 2.79
C THR A 161 2.12 -17.57 1.98
N ALA A 162 2.67 -16.82 1.02
CA ALA A 162 3.81 -17.25 0.23
C ALA A 162 5.04 -17.49 1.11
N GLY A 163 5.43 -16.54 1.97
CA GLY A 163 6.59 -16.69 2.84
C GLY A 163 6.41 -17.84 3.84
N CYS A 164 5.23 -17.95 4.46
CA CYS A 164 5.01 -18.99 5.46
C CYS A 164 4.93 -20.41 4.86
N THR A 165 4.38 -20.56 3.66
CA THR A 165 4.32 -21.86 2.96
C THR A 165 5.67 -22.30 2.39
N ASN A 166 6.57 -21.34 2.10
CA ASN A 166 7.96 -21.61 1.73
C ASN A 166 8.89 -21.82 2.95
N GLY A 167 8.36 -21.75 4.17
CA GLY A 167 9.13 -22.02 5.39
C GLY A 167 10.00 -20.85 5.88
N GLU A 168 9.80 -19.64 5.37
CA GLU A 168 10.53 -18.44 5.84
C GLU A 168 10.14 -18.07 7.28
N PHE A 169 8.89 -18.30 7.66
CA PHE A 169 8.35 -18.06 9.00
C PHE A 169 7.10 -18.93 9.26
N PRO A 170 6.69 -19.15 10.52
CA PRO A 170 5.53 -20.00 10.82
C PRO A 170 4.20 -19.39 10.36
N CYS A 171 3.32 -20.20 9.77
CA CYS A 171 1.96 -19.80 9.38
C CYS A 171 1.05 -19.65 10.60
N ARG A 172 1.14 -18.51 11.32
CA ARG A 172 0.31 -18.20 12.48
C ARG A 172 -0.89 -17.33 12.09
N ILE A 173 -2.09 -17.75 12.45
CA ILE A 173 -3.30 -16.94 12.25
C ILE A 173 -3.37 -15.82 13.30
N ILE A 174 -3.17 -16.20 14.56
CA ILE A 174 -3.21 -15.32 15.73
C ILE A 174 -1.91 -15.47 16.54
N ASN A 175 -1.65 -14.50 17.40
CA ASN A 175 -0.62 -14.56 18.41
C ASN A 175 -1.14 -15.38 19.62
N GLU A 176 -0.80 -16.66 19.64
CA GLU A 176 -1.25 -17.61 20.67
C GLU A 176 -0.86 -17.20 22.10
N LYS A 177 0.24 -16.46 22.26
CA LYS A 177 0.73 -16.02 23.58
C LYS A 177 0.13 -14.68 24.01
N ASP A 178 -0.20 -13.81 23.06
CA ASP A 178 -0.68 -12.44 23.31
C ASP A 178 -1.92 -12.10 22.47
N TYR A 179 -3.00 -12.87 22.61
CA TYR A 179 -4.24 -12.67 21.83
C TYR A 179 -4.86 -11.26 21.99
N LEU A 180 -4.55 -10.56 23.08
CA LEU A 180 -4.98 -9.17 23.29
C LEU A 180 -4.42 -8.22 22.22
N ILE A 181 -3.25 -8.51 21.66
CA ILE A 181 -2.66 -7.73 20.57
C ILE A 181 -3.49 -7.88 19.29
N ASP A 182 -3.95 -9.09 18.96
CA ASP A 182 -4.79 -9.32 17.78
C ASP A 182 -6.16 -8.65 17.93
N ILE A 183 -6.74 -8.67 19.14
CA ILE A 183 -7.96 -7.91 19.44
C ILE A 183 -7.72 -6.42 19.22
N ALA A 184 -6.60 -5.89 19.71
CA ALA A 184 -6.23 -4.50 19.51
C ALA A 184 -6.07 -4.15 18.02
N TYR A 185 -5.44 -5.02 17.21
CA TYR A 185 -5.34 -4.84 15.76
C TYR A 185 -6.70 -4.83 15.07
N ALA A 186 -7.59 -5.78 15.43
CA ALA A 186 -8.93 -5.84 14.87
C ALA A 186 -9.77 -4.60 15.24
N SER A 187 -9.77 -4.20 16.52
CA SER A 187 -10.49 -3.02 16.98
C SER A 187 -9.96 -1.74 16.34
N THR A 188 -8.64 -1.62 16.25
CA THR A 188 -7.98 -0.45 15.65
C THR A 188 -8.27 -0.37 14.16
N SER A 189 -8.31 -1.50 13.45
CA SER A 189 -8.77 -1.55 12.04
C SER A 189 -10.16 -0.97 11.87
N ALA A 190 -11.11 -1.38 12.73
CA ALA A 190 -12.48 -0.89 12.70
C ALA A 190 -12.54 0.63 12.94
N VAL A 191 -11.73 1.14 13.88
CA VAL A 191 -11.60 2.58 14.14
C VAL A 191 -11.05 3.33 12.93
N PHE A 192 -10.00 2.83 12.28
CA PHE A 192 -9.43 3.49 11.09
C PHE A 192 -10.38 3.46 9.89
N ILE A 193 -11.13 2.36 9.69
CA ILE A 193 -12.17 2.29 8.67
C ILE A 193 -13.27 3.33 8.95
N LEU A 194 -13.75 3.40 10.19
CA LEU A 194 -14.75 4.39 10.60
C LEU A 194 -14.23 5.82 10.41
N LEU A 195 -13.01 6.11 10.84
CA LEU A 195 -12.36 7.41 10.67
C LEU A 195 -12.27 7.79 9.19
N THR A 196 -11.81 6.88 8.34
CA THR A 196 -11.76 7.06 6.88
C THR A 196 -13.13 7.39 6.31
N TYR A 197 -14.17 6.68 6.75
CA TYR A 197 -15.54 6.92 6.30
C TYR A 197 -16.07 8.29 6.73
N LEU A 198 -15.84 8.69 7.98
CA LEU A 198 -16.24 10.01 8.48
C LEU A 198 -15.52 11.15 7.75
N LEU A 199 -14.22 10.98 7.47
CA LEU A 199 -13.44 11.94 6.69
C LEU A 199 -13.93 12.03 5.25
N TYR A 200 -14.29 10.90 4.64
CA TYR A 200 -14.92 10.87 3.32
C TYR A 200 -16.22 11.67 3.29
N LEU A 201 -17.14 11.44 4.26
CA LEU A 201 -18.41 12.17 4.35
C LEU A 201 -18.18 13.68 4.48
N ARG A 202 -17.27 14.08 5.39
CA ARG A 202 -16.90 15.50 5.56
C ARG A 202 -16.37 16.10 4.25
N HIS A 203 -15.51 15.38 3.54
CA HIS A 203 -14.92 15.83 2.28
C HIS A 203 -15.98 16.01 1.18
N GLN A 204 -16.92 15.08 1.07
CA GLN A 204 -18.04 15.21 0.12
C GLN A 204 -18.91 16.43 0.45
N ASN A 205 -19.28 16.62 1.72
CA ASN A 205 -20.09 17.76 2.15
C ASN A 205 -19.41 19.11 1.82
N LYS A 206 -18.09 19.22 2.04
CA LYS A 206 -17.32 20.41 1.65
C LYS A 206 -17.31 20.66 0.14
N ARG A 207 -17.25 19.60 -0.68
CA ARG A 207 -17.29 19.74 -2.15
C ARG A 207 -18.66 20.20 -2.64
N VAL A 208 -19.74 19.63 -2.09
CA VAL A 208 -21.11 20.03 -2.44
C VAL A 208 -21.38 21.48 -2.06
N SER A 209 -20.97 21.90 -0.86
CA SER A 209 -21.12 23.31 -0.43
C SER A 209 -20.40 24.29 -1.35
N LYS A 210 -19.21 23.94 -1.86
CA LYS A 210 -18.45 24.78 -2.80
C LYS A 210 -19.05 24.83 -4.21
N SER A 211 -19.85 23.84 -4.63
CA SER A 211 -20.47 23.83 -5.96
C SER A 211 -21.79 24.61 -6.05
N ILE A 212 -22.35 24.98 -4.91
CA ILE A 212 -23.63 25.72 -4.82
C ILE A 212 -23.39 27.24 -4.73
N GLN A 213 -22.16 27.67 -4.44
CA GLN A 213 -21.73 29.07 -4.33
C GLN A 213 -21.06 29.53 -5.63
#